data_AF-A0A7J3NMG2-F1
#
_entry.id   AF-A0A7J3NMG2-F1
#
_cell.length_a   1.000
_cell.length_b   1.000
_cell.length_c   1.000
_cell.angle_alpha   90.00
_cell.angle_beta   90.00
_cell.angle_gamma   90.00
#
_symmetry.space_group_name_H-M   'P 1'
#
loop_
_entity.id
_entity.type
_entity.pdbx_description
1 polymer ?
#
loop_
_entity_poly.entity_id
_entity_poly.type
_entity_poly.pdbx_seq_one_letter_code
_entity_poly.pdbx_strand_id
1 'polypeptide(L)'
;EKPLLEAGISEEWSKVVAELAKLYVEIPKVRIKGVLELTCLKRNGVEVIKKALIATRNAAKNGDVNIEIYTMGAPRYKIEVMAKEYKQAENVMKEAVNTALTVIKEEGGSGTFTREK
;
A
#
# COMPACT_ATOMS: atom_id res chain seq x y z
N GLU A 1 7.17 -13.02 -20.65
CA GLU A 1 6.71 -13.70 -21.88
C GLU A 1 6.92 -12.83 -23.12
N LYS A 2 6.24 -11.67 -23.27
CA LYS A 2 6.45 -10.77 -24.43
C LYS A 2 7.92 -10.45 -24.79
N PRO A 3 8.79 -10.08 -23.84
CA PRO A 3 10.20 -9.77 -24.16
C PRO A 3 11.01 -11.00 -24.60
N LEU A 4 10.60 -12.22 -24.21
CA LEU A 4 11.30 -13.47 -24.54
C LEU A 4 10.90 -13.97 -25.93
N LEU A 5 9.65 -13.75 -26.33
CA LEU A 5 9.16 -14.03 -27.68
C LEU A 5 9.81 -13.09 -28.71
N GLU A 6 9.97 -11.81 -28.38
CA GLU A 6 10.69 -10.83 -29.22
C GLU A 6 12.18 -11.17 -29.36
N ALA A 7 12.77 -11.87 -28.38
CA ALA A 7 14.14 -12.38 -28.44
C ALA A 7 14.28 -13.67 -29.27
N GLY A 8 13.20 -14.17 -29.89
CA GLY A 8 13.23 -15.35 -30.76
C GLY A 8 13.14 -16.69 -30.02
N ILE A 9 12.77 -16.70 -28.74
CA ILE A 9 12.60 -17.93 -27.95
C ILE A 9 11.20 -18.51 -28.21
N SER A 10 11.09 -19.83 -28.36
CA SER A 10 9.80 -20.49 -28.60
C SER A 10 8.82 -20.29 -27.44
N GLU A 11 7.52 -20.34 -27.73
CA GLU A 11 6.49 -20.05 -26.73
C GLU A 11 6.57 -20.98 -25.51
N GLU A 12 6.84 -22.26 -25.73
CA GLU A 12 7.02 -23.27 -24.67
C GLU A 12 8.14 -22.88 -23.69
N TRP A 13 9.33 -22.56 -24.22
CA TRP A 13 10.47 -22.15 -23.40
C TRP A 13 10.24 -20.78 -22.75
N SER A 14 9.57 -19.86 -23.45
CA SER A 14 9.30 -18.51 -22.94
C SER A 14 8.40 -18.51 -21.69
N LYS A 15 7.43 -19.42 -21.61
CA LYS A 15 6.56 -19.60 -20.43
C LYS A 15 7.34 -20.16 -19.26
N VAL A 16 8.08 -21.26 -19.48
CA VAL A 16 8.90 -21.91 -18.44
C VAL A 16 9.93 -20.93 -17.86
N VAL A 17 10.65 -20.20 -18.71
CA VAL A 17 11.64 -19.21 -18.26
C VAL A 17 10.98 -18.06 -17.51
N ALA A 18 9.83 -17.56 -17.96
CA ALA A 18 9.10 -16.50 -17.26
C ALA A 18 8.56 -16.96 -15.90
N GLU A 19 8.11 -18.20 -15.78
CA GLU A 19 7.69 -18.79 -14.50
C GLU A 19 8.87 -18.96 -13.55
N LEU A 20 9.99 -19.53 -14.01
CA LEU A 20 11.20 -19.67 -13.21
C LEU A 20 11.74 -18.30 -12.76
N ALA A 21 11.74 -17.30 -13.65
CA ALA A 21 12.16 -15.96 -13.29
C ALA A 21 11.26 -15.35 -12.21
N LYS A 22 9.93 -15.52 -12.29
CA LYS A 22 9.01 -15.04 -11.24
C LYS A 22 9.19 -15.77 -9.91
N LEU A 23 9.55 -17.06 -9.93
CA LEU A 23 9.75 -17.88 -8.74
C LEU A 23 11.08 -17.57 -8.02
N TYR A 24 12.15 -17.36 -8.78
CA TYR A 24 13.51 -17.28 -8.22
C TYR A 24 14.08 -15.85 -8.17
N VAL A 25 13.50 -14.89 -8.90
CA VAL A 25 13.99 -13.50 -8.91
C VAL A 25 13.11 -12.63 -8.02
N GLU A 26 13.56 -12.42 -6.78
CA GLU A 26 12.98 -11.40 -5.91
C GLU A 26 13.41 -10.00 -6.40
N ILE A 27 12.42 -9.19 -6.79
CA ILE A 27 12.67 -7.79 -7.12
C ILE A 27 12.91 -7.04 -5.80
N PRO A 28 14.08 -6.41 -5.60
CA PRO A 28 14.35 -5.66 -4.38
C PRO A 28 13.34 -4.52 -4.25
N LYS A 29 12.60 -4.52 -3.14
CA LYS A 29 11.62 -3.49 -2.79
C LYS A 29 11.99 -2.88 -1.45
N VAL A 30 11.89 -1.56 -1.38
CA VAL A 30 11.98 -0.81 -0.14
C VAL A 30 10.63 -0.90 0.57
N ARG A 31 10.66 -1.15 1.87
CA ARG A 31 9.48 -1.17 2.73
C ARG A 31 9.54 -0.03 3.76
N ILE A 32 8.52 0.82 3.77
CA ILE A 32 8.34 1.87 4.77
C ILE A 32 7.13 1.51 5.63
N LYS A 33 7.25 1.70 6.95
CA LYS A 33 6.21 1.38 7.92
C LYS A 33 5.78 2.62 8.70
N GLY A 34 4.51 2.63 9.10
CA GLY A 34 3.97 3.64 9.99
C GLY A 34 2.71 3.16 10.70
N VAL A 35 2.28 3.93 11.68
CA VAL A 35 1.08 3.68 12.47
C VAL A 35 0.14 4.87 12.33
N LEU A 36 -1.09 4.58 11.91
CA LEU A 36 -2.22 5.49 11.91
C LEU A 36 -3.07 5.23 13.14
N GLU A 37 -3.32 6.25 13.95
CA GLU A 37 -4.33 6.17 15.00
C GLU A 37 -5.56 6.90 14.50
N LEU A 38 -6.70 6.21 14.40
CA LEU A 38 -7.96 6.77 13.90
C LEU A 38 -9.05 6.54 14.93
N THR A 39 -9.70 7.62 15.36
CA THR A 39 -10.75 7.59 16.37
C THR A 39 -12.01 8.30 15.85
N CYS A 40 -13.16 7.68 16.02
CA CYS A 40 -14.45 8.30 15.71
C CYS A 40 -15.49 7.90 16.78
N LEU A 41 -16.06 8.89 17.46
CA LEU A 41 -17.04 8.68 18.54
C LEU A 41 -18.49 8.69 18.05
N LYS A 42 -18.72 8.76 16.74
CA LYS A 42 -20.06 8.70 16.16
C LYS A 42 -20.62 7.28 16.24
N ARG A 43 -21.95 7.17 16.20
CA ARG A 43 -22.67 5.88 16.20
C ARG A 43 -22.24 4.96 15.06
N ASN A 44 -21.81 5.53 13.93
CA ASN A 44 -21.28 4.84 12.75
C ASN A 44 -19.74 4.88 12.65
N GLY A 45 -19.01 5.04 13.77
CA GLY A 45 -17.56 5.26 13.77
C GLY A 45 -16.74 4.17 13.07
N VAL A 46 -17.17 2.91 13.14
CA VAL A 46 -16.50 1.80 12.43
C VAL A 46 -16.60 1.95 10.92
N GLU A 47 -17.75 2.40 10.40
CA GLU A 47 -17.96 2.61 8.96
C GLU A 47 -17.12 3.79 8.46
N VAL A 48 -17.05 4.86 9.26
CA VAL A 48 -16.20 6.02 9.01
C VAL A 48 -14.72 5.62 8.92
N ILE A 49 -14.23 4.83 9.87
CA ILE A 49 -12.84 4.34 9.85
C ILE A 49 -12.61 3.44 8.62
N LYS A 50 -13.52 2.51 8.32
CA LYS A 50 -13.41 1.67 7.12
C LYS A 50 -13.32 2.52 5.85
N LYS A 51 -14.17 3.55 5.72
CA LYS A 51 -14.17 4.47 4.57
C LYS A 51 -12.82 5.20 4.44
N ALA A 52 -12.26 5.70 5.55
CA ALA A 52 -10.95 6.35 5.55
C ALA A 52 -9.81 5.40 5.12
N LEU A 53 -9.79 4.16 5.63
CA LEU A 53 -8.77 3.17 5.28
C LEU A 53 -8.89 2.71 3.82
N ILE A 54 -10.11 2.53 3.30
CA ILE A 54 -10.34 2.17 1.89
C ILE A 54 -9.91 3.31 0.96
N ALA A 55 -10.27 4.56 1.29
CA ALA A 55 -9.86 5.73 0.51
C ALA A 55 -8.33 5.84 0.45
N THR A 56 -7.67 5.61 1.59
CA THR A 56 -6.21 5.57 1.69
C THR A 56 -5.59 4.54 0.76
N ARG A 57 -6.11 3.30 0.78
CA ARG A 57 -5.64 2.22 -0.09
C ARG A 57 -5.84 2.54 -1.58
N ASN A 58 -6.92 3.22 -1.94
CA ASN A 58 -7.24 3.54 -3.33
C ASN A 58 -6.43 4.72 -3.87
N ALA A 59 -6.24 5.78 -3.08
CA ALA A 59 -5.47 6.95 -3.49
C ALA A 59 -4.02 6.60 -3.83
N ALA A 60 -3.49 5.60 -3.15
CA ALA A 60 -2.07 5.31 -3.14
C ALA A 60 -1.71 4.05 -3.97
N LYS A 61 -2.69 3.46 -4.68
CA LYS A 61 -2.48 2.38 -5.64
C LYS A 61 -1.85 2.92 -6.93
N ASN A 62 -0.53 2.80 -7.04
CA ASN A 62 0.21 2.95 -8.29
C ASN A 62 0.81 1.60 -8.68
N GLY A 63 0.83 1.24 -9.97
CA GLY A 63 1.15 -0.13 -10.42
C GLY A 63 2.47 -0.72 -9.89
N ASP A 64 3.46 0.13 -9.58
CA ASP A 64 4.75 -0.27 -9.01
C ASP A 64 4.84 -0.19 -7.47
N VAL A 65 3.77 0.24 -6.79
CA VAL A 65 3.72 0.47 -5.34
C VAL A 65 2.59 -0.35 -4.71
N ASN A 66 2.96 -1.22 -3.77
CA ASN A 66 1.99 -1.99 -2.99
C ASN A 66 1.79 -1.35 -1.61
N ILE A 67 0.54 -1.28 -1.17
CA ILE A 67 0.18 -0.72 0.14
C ILE A 67 -0.70 -1.70 0.87
N GLU A 68 -0.30 -1.96 2.10
CA GLU A 68 -0.99 -2.85 2.99
C GLU A 68 -1.32 -2.12 4.29
N ILE A 69 -2.57 -2.30 4.73
CA ILE A 69 -3.08 -1.67 5.93
C ILE A 69 -3.66 -2.77 6.80
N TYR A 70 -3.18 -2.85 8.03
CA TYR A 70 -3.54 -3.88 9.00
C TYR A 70 -4.02 -3.23 10.29
N THR A 71 -4.95 -3.86 10.99
CA THR A 71 -5.31 -3.42 12.34
C THR A 71 -4.29 -3.95 13.34
N MET A 72 -3.79 -3.08 14.22
CA MET A 72 -3.00 -3.48 15.40
C MET A 72 -3.87 -3.61 16.66
N GLY A 73 -5.18 -3.40 16.50
CA GLY A 73 -6.12 -3.20 17.61
C GLY A 73 -6.54 -1.73 17.67
N ALA A 74 -7.84 -1.47 17.84
CA ALA A 74 -8.35 -0.10 17.89
C ALA A 74 -7.71 0.69 19.03
N PRO A 75 -7.35 1.97 18.82
CA PRO A 75 -7.54 2.79 17.61
C PRO A 75 -6.39 2.74 16.60
N ARG A 76 -5.44 1.80 16.70
CA ARG A 76 -4.17 1.77 15.96
C ARG A 76 -4.22 0.86 14.73
N TYR A 77 -3.75 1.38 13.60
CA TYR A 77 -3.69 0.70 12.31
C TYR A 77 -2.27 0.82 11.74
N LYS A 78 -1.66 -0.30 11.37
CA LYS A 78 -0.36 -0.32 10.70
C LYS A 78 -0.54 -0.09 9.21
N ILE A 79 0.33 0.71 8.63
CA ILE A 79 0.41 0.97 7.20
C ILE A 79 1.82 0.64 6.72
N GLU A 80 1.92 -0.23 5.72
CA GLU A 80 3.17 -0.62 5.06
C GLU A 80 3.10 -0.25 3.58
N VAL A 81 4.12 0.46 3.10
CA VAL A 81 4.28 0.83 1.70
C VAL A 81 5.51 0.14 1.13
N MET A 82 5.35 -0.59 0.04
CA MET A 82 6.41 -1.30 -0.67
C MET A 82 6.58 -0.72 -2.08
N ALA A 83 7.75 -0.19 -2.40
CA ALA A 83 8.06 0.36 -3.73
C ALA A 83 9.49 -0.02 -4.17
N LYS A 84 9.80 0.20 -5.46
CA LYS A 84 11.16 0.03 -5.99
C LYS A 84 12.14 1.06 -5.42
N GLU A 85 11.68 2.30 -5.23
CA GLU A 85 12.49 3.42 -4.76
C GLU A 85 11.96 4.02 -3.46
N TYR A 86 12.87 4.43 -2.56
CA TYR A 86 12.52 5.06 -1.29
C TYR A 86 11.72 6.35 -1.48
N LYS A 87 12.12 7.20 -2.44
CA LYS A 87 11.45 8.47 -2.74
C LYS A 87 10.00 8.26 -3.19
N GLN A 88 9.76 7.22 -3.99
CA GLN A 88 8.40 6.85 -4.42
C GLN A 88 7.57 6.36 -3.23
N ALA A 89 8.12 5.44 -2.42
CA ALA A 89 7.43 4.93 -1.23
C ALA A 89 7.08 6.07 -0.27
N GLU A 90 7.95 7.06 -0.11
CA GLU A 90 7.76 8.16 0.83
C GLU A 90 6.71 9.18 0.35
N ASN A 91 6.68 9.47 -0.95
CA ASN A 91 5.62 10.30 -1.53
C ASN A 91 4.25 9.63 -1.37
N VAL A 92 4.17 8.34 -1.69
CA VAL A 92 2.94 7.57 -1.59
C VAL A 92 2.48 7.42 -0.12
N MET A 93 3.42 7.21 0.81
CA MET A 93 3.14 7.19 2.25
C MET A 93 2.55 8.53 2.73
N LYS A 94 3.11 9.67 2.30
CA LYS A 94 2.58 10.99 2.65
C LYS A 94 1.17 11.22 2.09
N GLU A 95 0.95 10.86 0.83
CA GLU A 95 -0.36 10.96 0.19
C GLU A 95 -1.40 10.10 0.93
N ALA A 96 -1.08 8.84 1.20
CA ALA A 96 -1.92 7.93 1.95
C ALA A 96 -2.31 8.50 3.33
N VAL A 97 -1.34 9.02 4.09
CA VAL A 97 -1.60 9.63 5.41
C VAL A 97 -2.50 10.86 5.29
N ASN A 98 -2.23 11.73 4.32
CA ASN A 98 -3.02 12.92 4.11
C ASN A 98 -4.47 12.57 3.76
N THR A 99 -4.70 11.60 2.88
CA THR A 99 -6.03 11.09 2.55
C THR A 99 -6.73 10.53 3.78
N ALA A 100 -6.07 9.69 4.58
CA ALA A 100 -6.64 9.12 5.80
C ALA A 100 -7.11 10.20 6.78
N LEU A 101 -6.24 11.19 7.04
CA LEU A 101 -6.50 12.28 7.98
C LEU A 101 -7.56 13.25 7.48
N THR A 102 -7.65 13.47 6.16
CA THR A 102 -8.66 14.34 5.56
C THR A 102 -10.04 13.69 5.67
N VAL A 103 -10.16 12.43 5.22
CA VAL A 103 -11.43 11.70 5.23
C VAL A 103 -11.96 11.50 6.65
N ILE A 104 -11.09 11.15 7.62
CA ILE A 104 -11.54 10.97 9.01
C ILE A 104 -12.04 12.30 9.61
N LYS A 105 -11.41 13.42 9.25
CA LYS A 105 -11.75 14.75 9.76
C LYS A 105 -13.08 15.26 9.16
N GLU A 106 -13.30 15.05 7.87
CA GLU A 106 -14.58 15.36 7.19
C GLU A 106 -15.74 14.58 7.81
N GLU A 107 -15.50 13.31 8.16
CA GLU A 107 -16.47 12.45 8.81
C GLU A 107 -16.58 12.71 10.33
N GLY A 108 -15.92 13.75 10.87
CA GLY A 108 -16.01 14.18 12.27
C GLY A 108 -15.31 13.28 13.28
N GLY A 109 -14.32 12.50 12.83
CA GLY A 109 -13.36 11.80 13.68
C GLY A 109 -12.04 12.58 13.80
N SER A 110 -11.09 12.00 14.51
CA SER A 110 -9.73 12.49 14.67
C SER A 110 -8.73 11.41 14.28
N GLY A 111 -7.55 11.82 13.83
CA GLY A 111 -6.49 10.87 13.54
C GLY A 111 -5.10 11.48 13.70
N THR A 112 -4.14 10.62 14.01
CA THR A 112 -2.72 10.96 14.09
C THR A 112 -1.90 9.92 13.34
N PHE A 113 -0.72 10.32 12.89
CA PHE A 113 0.22 9.42 12.23
C PHE A 113 1.55 9.44 12.96
N THR A 114 2.08 8.26 13.25
CA THR A 114 3.40 8.05 13.84
C THR A 114 4.24 7.21 12.90
N ARG A 115 5.44 7.70 12.57
CA ARG A 115 6.43 6.95 11.79
C ARG A 115 7.07 5.89 12.70
N GLU A 116 7.10 4.63 12.25
CA GLU A 116 7.99 3.63 12.85
C GLU A 116 9.41 3.85 12.28
N LYS A 117 10.40 3.97 13.17
CA LYS A 117 11.82 4.05 12.80
C LYS A 117 12.35 2.67 12.42
#